data_AF-A0A432RHG2-F1
#
_entry.id   AF-A0A432RHG2-F1
#
_cell.length_a   1.000
_cell.length_b   1.000
_cell.length_c   1.000
_cell.angle_alpha   90.00
_cell.angle_beta   90.00
_cell.angle_gamma   90.00
#
_symmetry.space_group_name_H-M   'P 1'
#
loop_
_entity.id
_entity.type
_entity.pdbx_description
1 polymer ?
#
loop_
_entity_poly.entity_id
_entity_poly.type
_entity_poly.pdbx_seq_one_letter_code
_entity_poly.pdbx_strand_id
1 'polypeptide(L)'
;MRTNAFYQKGKHGNDTLIRRSREQIRTYILFMENTGLRAGTEVRSLRWRDIEFAETTEGQKYIRVAVPSSGKSRRPKQAIGRFTARRALERMRQRRTDNVDADDYIVCHRNGAPAQHFREIFDTVIEEAGVKYHLDGDRKIKYTPYCLRHTYITFRLRYTKNLNLLSLARQCGTSLAMIESNYDATLPEEHLDEFL
;
A
#
# COMPACT_ATOMS: atom_id res chain seq x y z
N MET A 1 -0.89 11.73 6.50
CA MET A 1 -0.59 12.75 5.45
C MET A 1 -1.86 13.49 4.96
N ARG A 2 -2.46 14.34 5.81
CA ARG A 2 -3.63 15.16 5.43
C ARG A 2 -3.24 16.53 4.85
N THR A 3 -2.04 17.03 5.15
CA THR A 3 -1.55 18.34 4.69
C THR A 3 -0.64 18.19 3.46
N ASN A 4 -0.60 19.21 2.61
CA ASN A 4 0.32 19.30 1.47
C ASN A 4 1.73 19.79 1.87
N ALA A 5 1.98 20.02 3.16
CA ALA A 5 3.26 20.50 3.70
C ALA A 5 4.45 19.60 3.30
N PHE A 6 4.21 18.28 3.18
CA PHE A 6 5.22 17.33 2.70
C PHE A 6 5.78 17.68 1.32
N TYR A 7 4.99 18.29 0.43
CA TYR A 7 5.45 18.65 -0.91
C TYR A 7 6.40 19.83 -0.93
N GLN A 8 6.35 20.73 0.06
CA GLN A 8 7.10 21.98 0.08
C GLN A 8 8.35 21.95 0.99
N LYS A 9 8.67 20.80 1.58
CA LYS A 9 9.78 20.67 2.55
C LYS A 9 11.15 20.65 1.86
N GLY A 10 12.18 21.25 2.46
CA GLY A 10 13.59 21.16 2.02
C GLY A 10 14.08 22.32 1.13
N LYS A 11 15.41 22.40 0.93
CA LYS A 11 16.08 23.53 0.23
C LYS A 11 15.74 23.63 -1.27
N HIS A 12 15.30 22.55 -1.88
CA HIS A 12 15.06 22.46 -3.33
C HIS A 12 13.59 22.74 -3.75
N GLY A 13 12.75 23.25 -2.85
CA GLY A 13 11.44 23.85 -3.17
C GLY A 13 10.62 23.13 -4.25
N ASN A 14 10.27 23.87 -5.32
CA ASN A 14 9.43 23.47 -6.46
C ASN A 14 10.11 22.52 -7.48
N ASP A 15 11.21 21.84 -7.12
CA ASP A 15 11.82 20.85 -8.00
C ASP A 15 10.79 19.78 -8.41
N THR A 16 10.51 19.73 -9.71
CA THR A 16 9.49 18.85 -10.30
C THR A 16 9.80 17.37 -10.10
N LEU A 17 11.09 17.00 -10.07
CA LEU A 17 11.53 15.63 -9.84
C LEU A 17 11.30 15.21 -8.39
N ILE A 18 11.65 16.09 -7.43
CA ILE A 18 11.39 15.86 -6.01
C ILE A 18 9.88 15.76 -5.77
N ARG A 19 9.10 16.67 -6.36
CA ARG A 19 7.63 16.64 -6.25
C ARG A 19 7.05 15.35 -6.83
N ARG A 20 7.48 14.92 -8.02
CA ARG A 20 7.05 13.64 -8.64
C ARG A 20 7.36 12.46 -7.72
N SER A 21 8.58 12.42 -7.16
CA SER A 21 9.00 11.37 -6.22
C SER A 21 8.13 11.34 -4.95
N ARG A 22 7.86 12.52 -4.37
CA ARG A 22 6.98 12.69 -3.19
C ARG A 22 5.54 12.29 -3.46
N GLU A 23 5.00 12.64 -4.62
CA GLU A 23 3.66 12.21 -5.04
C GLU A 23 3.58 10.69 -5.23
N GLN A 24 4.63 10.09 -5.81
CA GLN A 24 4.72 8.65 -5.99
C GLN A 24 4.81 7.89 -4.66
N ILE A 25 5.66 8.31 -3.70
CA ILE A 25 5.76 7.64 -2.39
C ILE A 25 4.48 7.75 -1.57
N ARG A 26 3.83 8.92 -1.59
CA ARG A 26 2.52 9.08 -0.95
C ARG A 26 1.48 8.14 -1.56
N THR A 27 1.44 8.08 -2.89
CA THR A 27 0.49 7.23 -3.62
C THR A 27 0.73 5.76 -3.31
N TYR A 28 2.00 5.33 -3.29
CA TYR A 28 2.39 3.99 -2.92
C TYR A 28 1.94 3.62 -1.51
N ILE A 29 2.21 4.46 -0.50
CA ILE A 29 1.83 4.18 0.89
C ILE A 29 0.32 4.00 1.00
N LEU A 30 -0.45 4.96 0.45
CA LEU A 30 -1.91 4.92 0.48
C LEU A 30 -2.48 3.72 -0.29
N PHE A 31 -1.88 3.35 -1.42
CA PHE A 31 -2.26 2.19 -2.19
C PHE A 31 -2.00 0.88 -1.42
N MET A 32 -0.82 0.74 -0.84
CA MET A 32 -0.39 -0.44 -0.07
C MET A 32 -1.28 -0.67 1.16
N GLU A 33 -1.49 0.37 1.96
CA GLU A 33 -2.32 0.34 3.18
C GLU A 33 -3.82 0.09 2.89
N ASN A 34 -4.24 0.09 1.62
CA ASN A 34 -5.65 -0.06 1.24
C ASN A 34 -5.90 -1.23 0.27
N THR A 35 -4.87 -2.02 -0.05
CA THR A 35 -4.96 -3.19 -0.96
C THR A 35 -4.46 -4.48 -0.33
N GLY A 36 -3.54 -4.40 0.64
CA GLY A 36 -2.96 -5.58 1.27
C GLY A 36 -2.03 -6.38 0.35
N LEU A 37 -1.51 -5.78 -0.72
CA LEU A 37 -0.53 -6.42 -1.61
C LEU A 37 0.86 -6.53 -0.97
N ARG A 38 1.74 -7.33 -1.55
CA ARG A 38 3.15 -7.39 -1.15
C ARG A 38 3.95 -6.29 -1.84
N ALA A 39 4.53 -5.42 -1.02
CA ALA A 39 5.31 -4.24 -1.41
C ALA A 39 6.40 -4.49 -2.45
N GLY A 40 7.01 -5.68 -2.42
CA GLY A 40 8.08 -6.09 -3.31
C GLY A 40 7.56 -6.58 -4.66
N THR A 41 7.53 -7.90 -4.83
CA THR A 41 7.31 -8.56 -6.12
C THR A 41 5.95 -8.26 -6.75
N GLU A 42 4.90 -8.16 -5.95
CA GLU A 42 3.53 -7.97 -6.48
C GLU A 42 3.32 -6.55 -7.00
N VAL A 43 3.87 -5.51 -6.35
CA VAL A 43 3.61 -4.11 -6.72
C VAL A 43 4.61 -3.55 -7.71
N ARG A 44 5.88 -4.00 -7.67
CA ARG A 44 6.92 -3.51 -8.57
C ARG A 44 6.61 -3.78 -10.05
N SER A 45 5.89 -4.86 -10.35
CA SER A 45 5.56 -5.26 -11.72
C SER A 45 4.23 -4.71 -12.22
N LEU A 46 3.42 -4.08 -11.35
CA LEU A 46 2.10 -3.59 -11.74
C LEU A 46 2.20 -2.45 -12.74
N ARG A 47 1.30 -2.51 -13.72
CA ARG A 47 1.08 -1.49 -14.74
C ARG A 47 -0.30 -0.89 -14.63
N TRP A 48 -0.54 0.23 -15.30
CA TRP A 48 -1.86 0.88 -15.27
C TRP A 48 -2.97 0.00 -15.84
N ARG A 49 -2.69 -0.83 -16.86
CA ARG A 49 -3.63 -1.82 -17.40
C ARG A 49 -4.08 -2.88 -16.38
N ASP A 50 -3.30 -3.08 -15.31
CA ASP A 50 -3.62 -4.04 -14.25
C ASP A 50 -4.59 -3.44 -13.22
N ILE A 51 -4.93 -2.15 -13.35
CA ILE A 51 -5.81 -1.41 -12.44
C ILE A 51 -7.13 -1.07 -13.12
N GLU A 52 -8.21 -1.66 -12.63
CA GLU A 52 -9.57 -1.32 -13.04
C GLU A 52 -10.20 -0.38 -12.02
N PHE A 53 -10.69 0.77 -12.47
CA PHE A 53 -11.42 1.74 -11.65
C PHE A 53 -12.91 1.39 -11.66
N ALA A 54 -13.39 0.74 -10.60
CA ALA A 54 -14.74 0.19 -10.53
C ALA A 54 -15.64 0.90 -9.49
N GLU A 55 -16.93 0.65 -9.59
CA GLU A 55 -17.97 1.16 -8.71
C GLU A 55 -18.97 0.03 -8.38
N THR A 56 -19.51 0.00 -7.17
CA THR A 56 -20.59 -0.93 -6.82
C THR A 56 -21.92 -0.41 -7.36
N THR A 57 -22.95 -1.26 -7.35
CA THR A 57 -24.33 -0.85 -7.67
C THR A 57 -24.86 0.25 -6.76
N GLU A 58 -24.32 0.34 -5.54
CA GLU A 58 -24.65 1.36 -4.53
C GLU A 58 -23.78 2.63 -4.64
N GLY A 59 -22.95 2.75 -5.68
CA GLY A 59 -22.11 3.92 -5.92
C GLY A 59 -20.78 3.97 -5.16
N GLN A 60 -20.38 2.87 -4.49
CA GLN A 60 -19.13 2.83 -3.75
C GLN A 60 -17.96 2.61 -4.72
N LYS A 61 -17.02 3.56 -4.77
CA LYS A 61 -15.89 3.54 -5.68
C LYS A 61 -14.69 2.79 -5.11
N TYR A 62 -14.09 1.91 -5.91
CA TYR A 62 -12.92 1.10 -5.54
C TYR A 62 -12.02 0.85 -6.77
N ILE A 63 -10.94 0.10 -6.57
CA ILE A 63 -10.14 -0.46 -7.67
C ILE A 63 -10.08 -1.97 -7.58
N ARG A 64 -10.05 -2.66 -8.73
CA ARG A 64 -9.62 -4.05 -8.84
C ARG A 64 -8.19 -4.06 -9.35
N VAL A 65 -7.34 -4.83 -8.71
CA VAL A 65 -5.93 -4.99 -9.09
C VAL A 65 -5.73 -6.42 -9.55
N ALA A 66 -5.45 -6.59 -10.83
CA ALA A 66 -5.00 -7.86 -11.38
C ALA A 66 -3.51 -8.02 -11.08
N VAL A 67 -3.15 -8.88 -10.13
CA VAL A 67 -1.75 -9.05 -9.73
C VAL A 67 -1.09 -10.03 -10.71
N PRO A 68 -0.06 -9.61 -11.47
CA PRO A 68 0.65 -10.51 -12.35
C PRO A 68 1.24 -11.68 -11.55
N SER A 69 1.08 -12.89 -12.07
CA SER A 69 1.64 -14.10 -11.47
C SER A 69 3.15 -13.93 -11.30
N SER A 70 3.62 -13.77 -10.06
CA SER A 70 5.03 -13.71 -9.73
C SER A 70 5.35 -14.74 -8.65
N GLY A 71 6.40 -15.55 -8.87
CA GLY A 71 6.82 -16.61 -7.96
C GLY A 71 6.13 -17.97 -8.18
N LYS A 72 6.18 -18.84 -7.16
CA LYS A 72 5.75 -20.26 -7.23
C LYS A 72 4.23 -20.47 -7.34
N SER A 73 3.42 -19.44 -7.06
CA SER A 73 1.96 -19.54 -7.17
C SER A 73 1.53 -19.08 -8.56
N ARG A 74 1.13 -20.03 -9.40
CA ARG A 74 0.66 -19.79 -10.79
C ARG A 74 -0.79 -19.28 -10.89
N ARG A 75 -1.48 -19.06 -9.76
CA ARG A 75 -2.89 -18.64 -9.80
C ARG A 75 -2.98 -17.13 -9.99
N PRO A 76 -3.77 -16.65 -10.98
CA PRO A 76 -4.13 -15.24 -11.09
C PRO A 76 -4.71 -14.78 -9.76
N LYS A 77 -4.12 -13.73 -9.19
CA LYS A 77 -4.59 -13.13 -7.94
C LYS A 77 -5.23 -11.80 -8.28
N GLN A 78 -6.42 -11.56 -7.72
CA GLN A 78 -7.06 -10.26 -7.75
C GLN A 78 -7.12 -9.71 -6.32
N ALA A 79 -6.86 -8.42 -6.17
CA ALA A 79 -7.02 -7.70 -4.92
C ALA A 79 -7.97 -6.51 -5.12
N ILE A 80 -8.78 -6.22 -4.10
CA ILE A 80 -9.62 -5.02 -4.07
C ILE A 80 -8.90 -3.90 -3.32
N GLY A 81 -8.71 -2.75 -3.97
CA GLY A 81 -8.23 -1.54 -3.33
C GLY A 81 -9.39 -0.65 -2.90
N ARG A 82 -9.42 -0.24 -1.62
CA ARG A 82 -10.45 0.67 -1.09
C ARG A 82 -10.41 2.03 -1.79
N PHE A 83 -11.45 2.85 -1.58
CA PHE A 83 -11.57 4.19 -2.17
C PHE A 83 -10.32 5.08 -1.97
N THR A 84 -9.62 4.97 -0.84
CA THR A 84 -8.37 5.71 -0.61
C THR A 84 -7.26 5.33 -1.60
N ALA A 85 -7.10 4.04 -1.93
CA ALA A 85 -6.16 3.59 -2.96
C ALA A 85 -6.56 4.15 -4.33
N ARG A 86 -7.86 4.07 -4.67
CA ARG A 86 -8.43 4.64 -5.90
C ARG A 86 -8.07 6.13 -6.03
N ARG A 87 -8.44 6.93 -5.02
CA ARG A 87 -8.17 8.38 -5.01
C ARG A 87 -6.70 8.72 -5.09
N ALA A 88 -5.83 7.91 -4.48
CA ALA A 88 -4.40 8.12 -4.54
C ALA A 88 -3.89 7.96 -5.98
N LEU A 89 -4.31 6.89 -6.67
CA LEU A 89 -3.99 6.65 -8.07
C LEU A 89 -4.58 7.70 -9.01
N GLU A 90 -5.85 8.07 -8.86
CA GLU A 90 -6.50 9.14 -9.65
C GLU A 90 -5.72 10.45 -9.53
N ARG A 91 -5.36 10.86 -8.31
CA ARG A 91 -4.58 12.07 -8.07
C ARG A 91 -3.18 12.01 -8.68
N MET A 92 -2.52 10.86 -8.59
CA MET A 92 -1.22 10.67 -9.23
C MET A 92 -1.33 10.80 -10.74
N ARG A 93 -2.34 10.16 -11.35
CA ARG A 93 -2.58 10.22 -12.79
C ARG A 93 -2.91 11.63 -13.28
N GLN A 94 -3.71 12.37 -12.53
CA GLN A 94 -4.07 13.77 -12.86
C GLN A 94 -2.90 14.75 -12.79
N ARG A 95 -1.86 14.44 -12.00
CA ARG A 95 -0.72 15.34 -11.77
C ARG A 95 0.53 14.97 -12.56
N ARG A 96 0.59 13.74 -13.06
CA ARG A 96 1.67 13.28 -13.93
C ARG A 96 1.39 13.68 -15.36
N THR A 97 2.45 14.08 -16.05
CA THR A 97 2.47 14.28 -17.51
C THR A 97 3.19 13.13 -18.22
N ASP A 98 3.72 12.17 -17.46
CA ASP A 98 4.55 11.05 -17.90
C ASP A 98 4.15 9.75 -17.20
N ASN A 99 4.39 8.62 -17.87
CA ASN A 99 4.20 7.27 -17.34
C ASN A 99 2.78 6.98 -16.80
N VAL A 100 1.77 7.29 -17.60
CA VAL A 100 0.34 7.14 -17.29
C VAL A 100 -0.42 6.31 -18.33
N ASP A 101 0.28 5.76 -19.31
CA ASP A 101 -0.28 4.89 -20.33
C ASP A 101 -0.46 3.47 -19.80
N ALA A 102 -1.27 2.66 -20.50
CA ALA A 102 -1.68 1.34 -20.04
C ALA A 102 -0.50 0.41 -19.69
N ASP A 103 0.59 0.49 -20.45
CA ASP A 103 1.77 -0.38 -20.30
C ASP A 103 2.84 0.19 -19.36
N ASP A 104 2.68 1.42 -18.88
CA ASP A 104 3.58 2.02 -17.91
C ASP A 104 3.40 1.40 -16.53
N TYR A 105 4.52 1.23 -15.83
CA TYR A 105 4.49 0.83 -14.42
C TYR A 105 3.88 1.94 -13.55
N ILE A 106 3.01 1.56 -12.61
CA ILE A 106 2.40 2.54 -11.68
C ILE A 106 3.45 3.18 -10.76
N VAL A 107 4.52 2.44 -10.46
CA VAL A 107 5.64 2.88 -9.62
C VAL A 107 6.95 2.77 -10.40
N CYS A 108 7.41 3.90 -10.92
CA CYS A 108 8.49 3.97 -11.89
C CYS A 108 9.38 5.21 -11.72
N HIS A 109 10.57 5.09 -12.27
CA HIS A 109 11.45 6.22 -12.55
C HIS A 109 10.90 7.06 -13.71
N ARG A 110 11.45 8.26 -13.92
CA ARG A 110 11.02 9.17 -15.00
C ARG A 110 11.25 8.59 -16.40
N ASN A 111 12.23 7.70 -16.55
CA ASN A 111 12.49 6.98 -17.80
C ASN A 111 11.54 5.78 -18.01
N GLY A 112 10.51 5.60 -17.17
CA GLY A 112 9.56 4.48 -17.25
C GLY A 112 10.05 3.16 -16.66
N ALA A 113 11.32 3.04 -16.28
CA ALA A 113 11.83 1.83 -15.65
C ALA A 113 11.18 1.59 -14.27
N PRO A 114 10.89 0.34 -13.89
CA PRO A 114 10.28 0.03 -12.59
C PRO A 114 11.19 0.49 -11.45
N ALA A 115 10.61 1.07 -10.40
CA ALA A 115 11.38 1.66 -9.31
C ALA A 115 12.11 0.59 -8.47
N GLN A 116 13.44 0.53 -8.60
CA GLN A 116 14.28 -0.37 -7.82
C GLN A 116 14.62 0.19 -6.42
N HIS A 117 14.91 1.49 -6.34
CA HIS A 117 15.33 2.22 -5.11
C HIS A 117 14.19 2.72 -4.23
N PHE A 118 13.01 2.12 -4.35
CA PHE A 118 11.83 2.61 -3.65
C PHE A 118 11.94 2.54 -2.11
N ARG A 119 12.80 1.64 -1.62
CA ARG A 119 13.10 1.47 -0.20
C ARG A 119 13.79 2.71 0.39
N GLU A 120 14.71 3.34 -0.34
CA GLU A 120 15.44 4.52 0.13
C GLU A 120 14.50 5.70 0.35
N ILE A 121 13.58 5.93 -0.59
CA ILE A 121 12.57 7.00 -0.46
C ILE A 121 11.65 6.73 0.74
N PHE A 122 11.23 5.46 0.93
CA PHE A 122 10.45 5.07 2.10
C PHE A 122 11.21 5.32 3.41
N ASP A 123 12.51 4.96 3.44
CA ASP A 123 13.38 5.16 4.60
C ASP A 123 13.49 6.64 5.00
N THR A 124 13.62 7.54 4.02
CA THR A 124 13.60 8.99 4.26
C THR A 124 12.26 9.42 4.84
N VAL A 125 11.14 8.92 4.31
CA VAL A 125 9.80 9.30 4.79
C VAL A 125 9.56 8.86 6.24
N ILE A 126 9.93 7.64 6.62
CA ILE A 126 9.75 7.16 8.00
C ILE A 126 10.72 7.83 8.99
N GLU A 127 11.92 8.20 8.54
CA GLU A 127 12.88 9.00 9.32
C GLU A 127 12.32 10.38 9.63
N GLU A 128 11.84 11.07 8.60
CA GLU A 128 11.24 12.40 8.76
C GLU A 128 9.96 12.38 9.59
N ALA A 129 9.21 11.28 9.56
CA ALA A 129 8.02 11.09 10.37
C ALA A 129 8.34 10.68 11.82
N GLY A 130 9.62 10.45 12.18
CA GLY A 130 10.02 10.04 13.53
C GLY A 130 9.66 8.60 13.88
N VAL A 131 9.31 7.77 12.89
CA VAL A 131 8.83 6.39 13.07
C VAL A 131 9.72 5.39 12.35
N LYS A 132 11.02 5.66 12.22
CA LYS A 132 11.94 4.80 11.45
C LYS A 132 12.12 3.41 12.06
N TYR A 133 11.96 3.30 13.38
CA TYR A 133 12.21 2.08 14.13
C TYR A 133 11.06 1.76 15.08
N HIS A 134 10.87 0.48 15.35
CA HIS A 134 10.09 -0.03 16.48
C HIS A 134 10.95 -0.93 17.35
N LEU A 135 10.43 -1.26 18.54
CA LEU A 135 11.04 -2.21 19.44
C LEU A 135 10.33 -3.56 19.32
N ASP A 136 11.11 -4.62 19.30
CA ASP A 136 10.68 -6.01 19.42
C ASP A 136 11.51 -6.63 20.54
N GLY A 137 10.94 -6.63 21.75
CA GLY A 137 11.72 -6.74 22.99
C GLY A 137 12.80 -5.66 23.06
N ASP A 138 14.05 -6.06 23.31
CA ASP A 138 15.20 -5.15 23.35
C ASP A 138 15.77 -4.80 21.96
N ARG A 139 15.21 -5.39 20.89
CA ARG A 139 15.75 -5.21 19.54
C ARG A 139 15.10 -4.03 18.86
N LYS A 140 15.93 -3.11 18.36
CA LYS A 140 15.49 -1.99 17.51
C LYS A 140 15.38 -2.44 16.06
N ILE A 141 14.17 -2.60 15.54
CA ILE A 141 13.89 -3.05 14.17
C ILE A 141 13.48 -1.87 13.29
N LYS A 142 14.11 -1.74 12.13
CA LYS A 142 13.78 -0.71 11.14
C LYS A 142 12.53 -1.10 10.35
N TYR A 143 11.57 -0.17 10.20
CA TYR A 143 10.44 -0.41 9.32
C TYR A 143 10.86 -0.49 7.86
N THR A 144 10.16 -1.33 7.12
CA THR A 144 10.35 -1.51 5.67
C THR A 144 8.99 -1.40 5.00
N PRO A 145 8.90 -1.20 3.67
CA PRO A 145 7.60 -1.15 2.98
C PRO A 145 6.68 -2.35 3.24
N TYR A 146 7.21 -3.49 3.68
CA TYR A 146 6.43 -4.65 4.10
C TYR A 146 5.51 -4.36 5.29
N CYS A 147 5.86 -3.42 6.17
CA CYS A 147 5.03 -3.04 7.31
C CYS A 147 3.67 -2.49 6.91
N LEU A 148 3.54 -1.85 5.74
CA LEU A 148 2.28 -1.29 5.24
C LEU A 148 1.22 -2.39 5.04
N ARG A 149 1.66 -3.59 4.66
CA ARG A 149 0.77 -4.75 4.56
C ARG A 149 0.34 -5.25 5.94
N HIS A 150 1.25 -5.27 6.91
CA HIS A 150 0.90 -5.60 8.29
C HIS A 150 -0.13 -4.60 8.83
N THR A 151 0.10 -3.30 8.64
CA THR A 151 -0.85 -2.25 8.99
C THR A 151 -2.22 -2.48 8.35
N TYR A 152 -2.27 -2.83 7.05
CA TYR A 152 -3.53 -3.19 6.39
C TYR A 152 -4.23 -4.37 7.10
N ILE A 153 -3.50 -5.47 7.35
CA ILE A 153 -4.05 -6.66 8.01
C ILE A 153 -4.58 -6.31 9.39
N THR A 154 -3.77 -5.67 10.23
CA THR A 154 -4.17 -5.23 11.58
C THR A 154 -5.40 -4.34 11.55
N PHE A 155 -5.47 -3.36 10.65
CA PHE A 155 -6.65 -2.50 10.54
C PHE A 155 -7.89 -3.25 10.06
N ARG A 156 -7.74 -4.25 9.19
CA ARG A 156 -8.87 -5.09 8.80
C ARG A 156 -9.38 -5.91 9.97
N LEU A 157 -8.47 -6.55 10.72
CA LEU A 157 -8.79 -7.34 11.91
C LEU A 157 -9.52 -6.50 12.97
N ARG A 158 -8.96 -5.32 13.31
CA ARG A 158 -9.50 -4.49 14.40
C ARG A 158 -10.80 -3.75 14.06
N TYR A 159 -10.94 -3.28 12.83
CA TYR A 159 -11.99 -2.30 12.50
C TYR A 159 -13.03 -2.81 11.50
N THR A 160 -13.00 -4.10 11.14
CA THR A 160 -14.03 -4.69 10.27
C THR A 160 -14.91 -5.62 11.09
N LYS A 161 -16.16 -5.21 11.34
CA LYS A 161 -17.17 -6.08 11.93
C LYS A 161 -17.39 -7.32 11.06
N ASN A 162 -17.49 -8.50 11.67
CA ASN A 162 -17.74 -9.78 11.01
C ASN A 162 -16.73 -10.10 9.89
N LEU A 163 -15.44 -9.83 10.11
CA LEU A 163 -14.41 -10.08 9.11
C LEU A 163 -14.23 -11.58 8.87
N ASN A 164 -14.44 -12.00 7.62
CA ASN A 164 -14.08 -13.35 7.20
C ASN A 164 -12.56 -13.46 6.97
N LEU A 165 -11.85 -14.16 7.87
CA LEU A 165 -10.39 -14.32 7.82
C LEU A 165 -9.89 -15.01 6.54
N LEU A 166 -10.65 -15.97 6.00
CA LEU A 166 -10.31 -16.64 4.74
C LEU A 166 -10.35 -15.66 3.56
N SER A 167 -11.30 -14.74 3.57
CA SER A 167 -11.40 -13.68 2.55
C SER A 167 -10.25 -12.69 2.67
N LEU A 168 -9.83 -12.34 3.90
CA LEU A 168 -8.63 -11.53 4.12
C LEU A 168 -7.37 -12.26 3.64
N ALA A 169 -7.22 -13.54 3.94
CA ALA A 169 -6.10 -14.36 3.50
C ALA A 169 -6.01 -14.42 1.96
N ARG A 170 -7.15 -14.58 1.27
CA ARG A 170 -7.24 -14.53 -0.20
C ARG A 170 -6.87 -13.16 -0.78
N GLN A 171 -7.42 -12.08 -0.23
CA GLN A 171 -7.09 -10.71 -0.60
C GLN A 171 -5.57 -10.47 -0.51
N CYS A 172 -4.97 -10.90 0.60
CA CYS A 172 -3.56 -10.78 0.87
C CYS A 172 -2.72 -11.81 0.08
N GLY A 173 -3.30 -12.90 -0.41
CA GLY A 173 -2.57 -14.02 -1.04
C GLY A 173 -1.62 -14.71 -0.06
N THR A 174 -2.06 -14.99 1.16
CA THR A 174 -1.30 -15.68 2.22
C THR A 174 -2.17 -16.77 2.87
N SER A 175 -1.59 -17.56 3.78
CA SER A 175 -2.34 -18.60 4.49
C SER A 175 -3.15 -18.00 5.64
N LEU A 176 -4.18 -18.73 6.09
CA LEU A 176 -4.96 -18.36 7.26
C LEU A 176 -4.07 -18.29 8.52
N ALA A 177 -3.19 -19.26 8.71
CA ALA A 177 -2.21 -19.27 9.81
C ALA A 177 -1.35 -17.99 9.88
N MET A 178 -0.98 -17.42 8.73
CA MET A 178 -0.24 -16.14 8.70
C MET A 178 -1.12 -14.95 9.12
N ILE A 179 -2.43 -15.01 8.87
CA ILE A 179 -3.37 -13.99 9.34
C ILE A 179 -3.60 -14.14 10.85
N GLU A 180 -3.80 -15.37 11.34
CA GLU A 180 -4.00 -15.68 12.77
C GLU A 180 -2.81 -15.23 13.62
N SER A 181 -1.57 -15.43 13.16
CA SER A 181 -0.38 -14.90 13.85
C SER A 181 -0.38 -13.37 13.97
N ASN A 182 -1.05 -12.62 13.08
CA ASN A 182 -1.23 -11.17 13.24
C ASN A 182 -2.40 -10.83 14.19
N TYR A 183 -3.36 -11.73 14.36
CA TYR A 183 -4.46 -11.60 15.31
C TYR A 183 -3.98 -11.80 16.75
N ASP A 184 -3.14 -12.80 17.00
CA ASP A 184 -2.57 -13.07 18.34
C ASP A 184 -1.73 -11.91 18.88
N ALA A 185 -1.23 -11.04 18.00
CA ALA A 185 -0.50 -9.83 18.36
C ALA A 185 -1.40 -8.64 18.78
N THR A 186 -2.72 -8.77 18.66
CA THR A 186 -3.68 -7.74 19.11
C THR A 186 -4.14 -8.03 20.54
N LEU A 187 -4.35 -6.99 21.34
CA LEU A 187 -4.69 -7.16 22.75
C LEU A 187 -6.16 -7.56 22.90
N PRO A 188 -6.55 -8.40 23.88
CA PRO A 188 -7.95 -8.75 24.12
C PRO A 188 -8.86 -7.53 24.33
N GLU A 189 -8.34 -6.46 24.95
CA GLU A 189 -9.03 -5.18 25.14
C GLU A 189 -9.36 -4.46 23.81
N GLU A 190 -8.67 -4.80 22.73
CA GLU A 190 -8.96 -4.24 21.40
C GLU A 190 -10.16 -4.93 20.71
N HIS A 191 -10.71 -5.99 21.32
CA HIS A 191 -11.84 -6.80 20.82
C HIS A 191 -13.00 -6.87 21.80
N LEU A 192 -13.19 -5.84 22.63
CA LEU A 192 -14.27 -5.80 23.62
C LEU A 192 -15.66 -6.09 23.02
N ASP A 193 -15.92 -5.61 21.80
CA ASP A 193 -17.16 -5.85 21.04
C ASP A 193 -17.44 -7.34 20.74
N GLU A 194 -16.44 -8.23 20.83
CA GLU A 194 -16.65 -9.68 20.64
C GLU A 194 -17.05 -10.39 21.95
N PHE A 195 -16.78 -9.77 23.10
CA PHE A 195 -17.02 -10.34 24.43
C PHE A 195 -18.16 -9.64 25.20
N LEU A 196 -18.71 -8.53 24.66
CA LEU A 196 -19.79 -7.71 25.23
C LEU A 196 -20.91 -7.50 24.20
#